data_AF-A0A9X3D174-F1
#
_entry.id   AF-A0A9X3D174-F1
#
_cell.length_a   1.000
_cell.length_b   1.000
_cell.length_c   1.000
_cell.angle_alpha   90.00
_cell.angle_beta   90.00
_cell.angle_gamma   90.00
#
_symmetry.space_group_name_H-M   'P 1'
#
loop_
_entity.id
_entity.type
_entity.pdbx_description
1 polymer ?
#
loop_
_entity_poly.entity_id
_entity_poly.type
_entity_poly.pdbx_seq_one_letter_code
_entity_poly.pdbx_strand_id
1 'polypeptide(L)'
;MSAACFGRTTFRPFEVFFSAGYVWVLDAIQPVAALFDPATQEFVRLVSWPEMASDLRPRSRRQIEVDEQGFWIQYAPDEPLGRIGPDGLVFATYTHGAELICCGVDGAWLRTRNPSPRDISRMPDRPPQQEPKSTLLHVDRNGTMTTIPVDGIVWHTQAEEGTLFVSVHHEPWARVLVDYGDTPPPSGGDRYRVVWANSGLSVRLDTRTPMP
;
A
#
# COMPACT_ATOMS: atom_id res chain seq x y z
N MET A 1 -3.88 -14.40 44.35
CA MET A 1 -4.01 -14.88 42.96
C MET A 1 -5.28 -14.25 42.39
N SER A 2 -5.14 -13.17 41.63
CA SER A 2 -6.29 -12.46 41.03
C SER A 2 -6.51 -13.02 39.63
N ALA A 3 -7.70 -13.59 39.39
CA ALA A 3 -8.12 -14.01 38.07
C ALA A 3 -8.29 -12.77 37.19
N ALA A 4 -7.58 -12.71 36.07
CA ALA A 4 -7.80 -11.68 35.07
C ALA A 4 -9.19 -11.87 34.47
N CYS A 5 -10.10 -10.91 34.71
CA CYS A 5 -11.34 -10.79 33.97
C CYS A 5 -11.01 -10.47 32.51
N PHE A 6 -11.03 -11.47 31.63
CA PHE A 6 -11.12 -11.24 30.20
C PHE A 6 -12.48 -10.60 29.92
N GLY A 7 -12.53 -9.27 29.86
CA GLY A 7 -13.75 -8.54 29.53
C GLY A 7 -14.31 -9.02 28.19
N ARG A 8 -15.61 -9.36 28.15
CA ARG A 8 -16.33 -9.63 26.89
C ARG A 8 -16.24 -8.37 26.05
N THR A 9 -15.41 -8.42 25.02
CA THR A 9 -15.31 -7.33 24.05
C THR A 9 -16.32 -7.61 22.94
N THR A 10 -17.16 -6.63 22.66
CA THR A 10 -18.20 -6.70 21.64
C THR A 10 -17.55 -6.55 20.26
N PHE A 11 -17.95 -7.42 19.33
CA PHE A 11 -17.58 -7.31 17.92
C PHE A 11 -18.13 -6.02 17.31
N ARG A 12 -17.30 -5.25 16.61
CA ARG A 12 -17.61 -3.93 16.02
C ARG A 12 -17.42 -4.01 14.52
N PRO A 13 -18.47 -4.28 13.73
CA PRO A 13 -18.36 -4.32 12.27
C PRO A 13 -17.79 -3.01 11.72
N PHE A 14 -16.81 -3.11 10.84
CA PHE A 14 -16.20 -1.94 10.17
C PHE A 14 -16.24 -2.07 8.64
N GLU A 15 -15.92 -3.24 8.13
CA GLU A 15 -15.77 -3.48 6.70
C GLU A 15 -16.38 -4.84 6.35
N VAL A 16 -17.05 -4.88 5.19
CA VAL A 16 -17.76 -6.06 4.71
C VAL A 16 -17.41 -6.28 3.25
N PHE A 17 -16.99 -7.49 2.90
CA PHE A 17 -16.67 -7.86 1.52
C PHE A 17 -16.88 -9.35 1.28
N PHE A 18 -16.95 -9.74 0.01
CA PHE A 18 -17.06 -11.14 -0.39
C PHE A 18 -15.70 -11.68 -0.84
N SER A 19 -15.28 -12.83 -0.30
CA SER A 19 -14.02 -13.48 -0.68
C SER A 19 -13.98 -14.92 -0.20
N ALA A 20 -13.26 -15.79 -0.93
CA ALA A 20 -13.12 -17.22 -0.61
C ALA A 20 -14.45 -17.95 -0.38
N GLY A 21 -15.53 -17.50 -1.03
CA GLY A 21 -16.86 -18.07 -0.88
C GLY A 21 -17.66 -17.56 0.33
N TYR A 22 -17.10 -16.64 1.14
CA TYR A 22 -17.74 -16.12 2.35
C TYR A 22 -18.00 -14.62 2.27
N VAL A 23 -19.02 -14.16 3.01
CA VAL A 23 -19.12 -12.76 3.42
C VAL A 23 -18.27 -12.56 4.66
N TRP A 24 -17.24 -11.74 4.53
CA TRP A 24 -16.35 -11.34 5.62
C TRP A 24 -16.89 -10.09 6.27
N VAL A 25 -16.98 -10.07 7.59
CA VAL A 25 -17.22 -8.87 8.39
C VAL A 25 -16.02 -8.69 9.28
N LEU A 26 -15.27 -7.60 9.11
CA LEU A 26 -14.07 -7.30 9.90
C LEU A 26 -14.41 -6.46 11.12
N ASP A 27 -13.75 -6.76 12.24
CA ASP A 27 -13.83 -5.92 13.44
C ASP A 27 -13.02 -4.63 13.25
N ALA A 28 -13.58 -3.51 13.68
CA ALA A 28 -12.97 -2.17 13.64
C ALA A 28 -11.67 -2.09 14.43
N ILE A 29 -11.58 -2.87 15.50
CA ILE A 29 -10.50 -2.85 16.47
C ILE A 29 -9.79 -4.18 16.35
N GLN A 30 -10.40 -5.28 16.77
CA GLN A 30 -9.76 -6.57 16.91
C GLN A 30 -9.25 -7.13 15.58
N PRO A 31 -8.15 -7.91 15.59
CA PRO A 31 -7.64 -8.61 14.42
C PRO A 31 -8.48 -9.87 14.15
N VAL A 32 -9.78 -9.69 13.96
CA VAL A 32 -10.75 -10.77 13.77
C VAL A 32 -11.77 -10.42 12.69
N ALA A 33 -12.30 -11.44 12.04
CA ALA A 33 -13.42 -11.35 11.12
C ALA A 33 -14.45 -12.45 11.40
N ALA A 34 -15.72 -12.12 11.33
CA ALA A 34 -16.81 -13.09 11.29
C ALA A 34 -17.09 -13.46 9.83
N LEU A 35 -17.18 -14.76 9.55
CA LEU A 35 -17.49 -15.30 8.23
C LEU A 35 -18.94 -15.77 8.22
N PHE A 36 -19.67 -15.38 7.19
CA PHE A 36 -21.04 -15.80 6.93
C PHE A 36 -21.12 -16.50 5.58
N ASP A 37 -21.94 -17.55 5.52
CA ASP A 37 -22.29 -18.20 4.26
C ASP A 37 -23.27 -17.28 3.49
N PRO A 38 -22.95 -16.85 2.26
CA PRO A 38 -23.82 -15.96 1.49
C PRO A 38 -25.15 -16.61 1.09
N ALA A 39 -25.20 -17.94 0.96
CA ALA A 39 -26.37 -18.68 0.52
C ALA A 39 -27.34 -18.94 1.67
N THR A 40 -26.84 -19.33 2.84
CA THR A 40 -27.68 -19.58 4.04
C THR A 40 -27.82 -18.38 4.95
N GLN A 41 -26.95 -17.37 4.81
CA GLN A 41 -26.85 -16.19 5.69
C GLN A 41 -26.46 -16.55 7.13
N GLU A 42 -26.00 -17.78 7.36
CA GLU A 42 -25.62 -18.25 8.68
C GLU A 42 -24.17 -17.87 9.02
N PHE A 43 -23.94 -17.64 10.31
CA PHE A 43 -22.60 -17.50 10.85
C PHE A 43 -21.86 -18.83 10.73
N VAL A 44 -20.70 -18.81 10.08
CA VAL A 44 -19.86 -19.99 9.88
C VAL A 44 -18.81 -20.08 10.99
N ARG A 45 -17.98 -19.04 11.14
CA ARG A 45 -16.88 -19.02 12.11
C ARG A 45 -16.33 -17.62 12.35
N LEU A 46 -15.56 -17.48 13.44
CA LEU A 46 -14.69 -16.34 13.68
C LEU A 46 -13.26 -16.72 13.26
N VAL A 47 -12.64 -15.85 12.47
CA VAL A 47 -11.25 -15.95 12.02
C VAL A 47 -10.44 -14.88 12.74
N SER A 48 -9.25 -15.22 13.23
CA SER A 48 -8.40 -14.31 14.00
C SER A 48 -6.96 -14.33 13.51
N TRP A 49 -6.27 -13.20 13.61
CA TRP A 49 -4.84 -13.03 13.29
C TRP A 49 -4.13 -12.15 14.33
N PRO A 50 -4.18 -12.52 15.63
CA PRO A 50 -3.62 -11.71 16.71
C PRO A 50 -2.11 -11.47 16.60
N GLU A 51 -1.39 -12.32 15.87
CA GLU A 51 0.06 -12.22 15.65
C GLU A 51 0.46 -10.93 14.92
N MET A 52 -0.47 -10.32 14.18
CA MET A 52 -0.25 -9.03 13.52
C MET A 52 -0.68 -7.82 14.36
N ALA A 53 -1.27 -8.04 15.54
CA ALA A 53 -1.71 -6.92 16.37
C ALA A 53 -0.49 -6.21 16.98
N SER A 54 -0.24 -4.99 16.53
CA SER A 54 0.68 -4.06 17.19
C SER A 54 -0.05 -3.31 18.30
N ASP A 55 0.40 -3.46 19.55
CA ASP A 55 -0.12 -2.74 20.71
C ASP A 55 0.31 -1.26 20.73
N LEU A 56 1.19 -0.86 19.81
CA LEU A 56 1.97 0.37 19.92
C LEU A 56 1.35 1.58 19.21
N ARG A 57 0.31 1.42 18.39
CA ARG A 57 -0.31 2.54 17.68
C ARG A 57 -1.84 2.49 17.72
N PRO A 58 -2.53 3.64 17.87
CA PRO A 58 -3.93 3.70 17.49
C PRO A 58 -3.99 3.22 16.05
N ARG A 59 -4.77 2.16 15.77
CA ARG A 59 -4.87 1.56 14.44
C ARG A 59 -5.20 2.67 13.46
N SER A 60 -4.17 3.15 12.77
CA SER A 60 -4.25 4.11 11.69
C SER A 60 -5.09 3.48 10.57
N ARG A 61 -5.36 4.23 9.50
CA ARG A 61 -6.12 3.70 8.36
C ARG A 61 -5.36 2.49 7.77
N ARG A 62 -5.70 1.29 8.24
CA ARG A 62 -5.21 0.02 7.71
C ARG A 62 -5.61 -0.09 6.25
N GLN A 63 -4.74 -0.64 5.44
CA GLN A 63 -5.01 -0.96 4.05
C GLN A 63 -5.43 -2.42 3.98
N ILE A 64 -6.54 -2.67 3.27
CA ILE A 64 -7.10 -3.99 3.06
C ILE A 64 -7.33 -4.13 1.57
N GLU A 65 -6.78 -5.18 0.98
CA GLU A 65 -6.93 -5.49 -0.44
C GLU A 65 -7.44 -6.93 -0.56
N VAL A 66 -8.58 -7.09 -1.22
CA VAL A 66 -9.33 -8.35 -1.25
C VAL A 66 -9.06 -9.09 -2.55
N ASP A 67 -8.76 -10.37 -2.45
CA ASP A 67 -8.65 -11.28 -3.59
C ASP A 67 -9.69 -12.42 -3.48
N GLU A 68 -9.68 -13.34 -4.45
CA GLU A 68 -10.64 -14.46 -4.51
C GLU A 68 -10.47 -15.50 -3.37
N GLN A 69 -9.33 -15.53 -2.68
CA GLN A 69 -8.96 -16.53 -1.65
C GLN A 69 -8.87 -15.92 -0.24
N GLY A 70 -9.13 -14.63 -0.09
CA GLY A 70 -9.14 -13.92 1.20
C GLY A 70 -8.75 -12.47 0.99
N PHE A 71 -7.95 -11.93 1.91
CA PHE A 71 -7.45 -10.57 1.79
C PHE A 71 -6.00 -10.42 2.27
N TRP A 72 -5.43 -9.29 1.88
CA TRP A 72 -4.17 -8.75 2.33
C TRP A 72 -4.45 -7.59 3.28
N ILE A 73 -3.66 -7.47 4.34
CA ILE A 73 -3.81 -6.40 5.33
C ILE A 73 -2.46 -5.83 5.71
N GLN A 74 -2.41 -4.51 5.81
CA GLN A 74 -1.28 -3.78 6.38
C GLN A 74 -1.81 -2.66 7.28
N TYR A 75 -1.40 -2.64 8.54
CA TYR A 75 -1.86 -1.63 9.50
C TYR A 75 -1.12 -0.29 9.35
N ALA A 76 0.18 -0.36 9.00
CA ALA A 76 1.02 0.78 8.66
C ALA A 76 2.21 0.30 7.79
N PRO A 77 2.87 1.20 7.03
CA PRO A 77 4.03 0.82 6.19
C PRO A 77 5.20 0.22 6.98
N ASP A 78 5.38 0.61 8.25
CA ASP A 78 6.40 0.07 9.17
C ASP A 78 5.97 -1.23 9.88
N GLU A 79 4.78 -1.76 9.57
CA GLU A 79 4.27 -3.01 10.11
C GLU A 79 4.20 -4.11 9.02
N PRO A 80 4.18 -5.40 9.41
CA PRO A 80 4.13 -6.50 8.45
C PRO A 80 2.90 -6.43 7.53
N LEU A 81 3.10 -6.86 6.29
CA LEU A 81 2.02 -7.25 5.38
C LEU A 81 1.55 -8.65 5.74
N GLY A 82 0.25 -8.85 5.92
CA GLY A 82 -0.35 -10.15 6.21
C GLY A 82 -1.27 -10.65 5.12
N ARG A 83 -1.26 -11.97 4.91
CA ARG A 83 -2.25 -12.67 4.08
C ARG A 83 -3.21 -13.44 4.97
N ILE A 84 -4.51 -13.12 4.91
CA ILE A 84 -5.54 -13.77 5.73
C ILE A 84 -6.48 -14.61 4.86
N GLY A 85 -6.51 -15.93 5.11
CA GLY A 85 -7.45 -16.86 4.49
C GLY A 85 -8.58 -17.26 5.46
N PRO A 86 -9.57 -18.06 5.01
CA PRO A 86 -10.70 -18.51 5.83
C PRO A 86 -10.32 -19.25 7.12
N ASP A 87 -9.08 -19.72 7.22
CA ASP A 87 -8.55 -20.42 8.38
C ASP A 87 -7.70 -19.54 9.30
N GLY A 88 -7.43 -18.29 8.94
CA GLY A 88 -6.60 -17.37 9.73
C GLY A 88 -5.45 -16.75 8.93
N LEU A 89 -4.45 -16.30 9.67
CA LEU A 89 -3.20 -15.80 9.11
C LEU A 89 -2.49 -16.92 8.34
N VAL A 90 -2.30 -16.73 7.04
CA VAL A 90 -1.53 -17.64 6.18
C VAL A 90 -0.03 -17.37 6.38
N PHE A 91 0.37 -16.10 6.25
CA PHE A 91 1.71 -15.63 6.58
C PHE A 91 1.69 -14.13 6.86
N ALA A 92 2.76 -13.64 7.49
CA ALA A 92 3.09 -12.23 7.60
C ALA A 92 4.56 -12.01 7.17
N THR A 93 4.82 -10.95 6.42
CA THR A 93 6.17 -10.61 5.96
C THR A 93 6.45 -9.12 6.14
N TYR A 94 7.69 -8.78 6.48
CA TYR A 94 8.10 -7.40 6.65
C TYR A 94 8.50 -6.80 5.29
N THR A 95 7.86 -5.69 4.92
CA THR A 95 8.00 -5.09 3.58
C THR A 95 8.91 -3.85 3.57
N HIS A 96 9.75 -3.71 4.59
CA HIS A 96 10.76 -2.64 4.69
C HIS A 96 10.22 -1.22 4.48
N GLY A 97 9.03 -0.92 5.01
CA GLY A 97 8.44 0.42 4.89
C GLY A 97 7.63 0.64 3.60
N ALA A 98 7.45 -0.38 2.76
CA ALA A 98 6.59 -0.28 1.59
C ALA A 98 5.11 -0.32 1.96
N GLU A 99 4.31 0.44 1.22
CA GLU A 99 2.89 0.65 1.46
C GLU A 99 2.06 -0.16 0.45
N LEU A 100 1.09 -0.92 0.93
CA LEU A 100 0.18 -1.71 0.11
C LEU A 100 -0.60 -0.80 -0.85
N ILE A 101 -0.66 -1.18 -2.13
CA ILE A 101 -1.39 -0.43 -3.17
C ILE A 101 -2.66 -1.18 -3.57
N CYS A 102 -2.50 -2.46 -3.89
CA CYS A 102 -3.55 -3.34 -4.41
C CYS A 102 -3.07 -4.80 -4.34
N CYS A 103 -3.97 -5.74 -4.66
CA CYS A 103 -3.60 -7.12 -4.94
C CYS A 103 -4.17 -7.60 -6.28
N GLY A 104 -3.48 -8.56 -6.90
CA GLY A 104 -3.90 -9.27 -8.09
C GLY A 104 -3.97 -10.78 -7.88
N VAL A 105 -4.12 -11.53 -8.98
CA VAL A 105 -4.17 -13.00 -8.94
C VAL A 105 -2.84 -13.63 -8.51
N ASP A 106 -1.73 -12.89 -8.62
CA ASP A 106 -0.39 -13.37 -8.32
C ASP A 106 0.15 -12.93 -6.95
N GLY A 107 -0.41 -11.88 -6.35
CA GLY A 107 0.06 -11.37 -5.08
C GLY A 107 -0.34 -9.93 -4.78
N ALA A 108 0.28 -9.36 -3.75
CA ALA A 108 0.13 -7.96 -3.36
C ALA A 108 1.21 -7.10 -4.00
N TRP A 109 0.82 -5.90 -4.43
CA TRP A 109 1.71 -4.87 -4.95
C TRP A 109 1.86 -3.75 -3.94
N LEU A 110 3.10 -3.38 -3.65
CA LEU A 110 3.46 -2.35 -2.69
C LEU A 110 4.38 -1.30 -3.32
N ARG A 111 4.28 -0.08 -2.81
CA ARG A 111 5.13 1.04 -3.21
C ARG A 111 6.10 1.38 -2.09
N THR A 112 7.40 1.41 -2.39
CA THR A 112 8.36 2.01 -1.47
C THR A 112 8.15 3.52 -1.40
N ARG A 113 8.06 4.09 -0.21
CA ARG A 113 7.95 5.54 -0.07
C ARG A 113 9.23 6.21 -0.57
N ASN A 114 9.13 6.90 -1.70
CA ASN A 114 10.14 7.85 -2.07
C ASN A 114 9.98 9.09 -1.17
N PRO A 115 11.06 9.58 -0.53
CA PRO A 115 10.99 10.91 0.06
C PRO A 115 10.54 11.89 -1.03
N SER A 116 9.64 12.81 -0.69
CA SER A 116 9.22 13.88 -1.58
C SER A 116 10.04 15.12 -1.24
N PRO A 117 11.05 15.52 -2.04
CA PRO A 117 11.64 16.82 -1.88
C PRO A 117 10.92 17.82 -2.79
N ARG A 118 10.63 19.01 -2.24
CA ARG A 118 10.55 20.22 -3.07
C ARG A 118 11.97 20.49 -3.59
N ASP A 119 12.33 19.87 -4.70
CA ASP A 119 13.64 20.07 -5.32
C ASP A 119 13.68 21.47 -5.98
N ILE A 120 14.10 22.45 -5.19
CA ILE A 120 14.22 23.86 -5.55
C ILE A 120 15.69 24.27 -5.47
N SER A 121 16.19 24.86 -6.55
CA SER A 121 17.56 25.35 -6.69
C SER A 121 17.59 26.87 -6.92
N ARG A 122 18.73 27.52 -6.66
CA ARG A 122 19.01 28.91 -7.11
C ARG A 122 19.63 28.97 -8.51
N MET A 123 20.03 27.83 -9.06
CA MET A 123 20.72 27.72 -10.34
C MET A 123 19.86 26.90 -11.31
N PRO A 124 19.70 27.35 -12.57
CA PRO A 124 18.88 26.68 -13.58
C PRO A 124 19.52 25.42 -14.17
N ASP A 125 20.82 25.22 -14.00
CA ASP A 125 21.58 24.09 -14.54
C ASP A 125 21.87 23.00 -13.50
N ARG A 126 21.51 23.23 -12.23
CA ARG A 126 21.78 22.27 -11.16
C ARG A 126 20.93 21.00 -11.34
N PRO A 127 21.57 19.81 -11.36
CA PRO A 127 20.83 18.56 -11.49
C PRO A 127 19.86 18.34 -10.32
N PRO A 128 18.83 17.51 -10.52
CA PRO A 128 17.92 17.12 -9.46
C PRO A 128 18.68 16.45 -8.31
N GLN A 129 18.20 16.65 -7.08
CA GLN A 129 18.81 16.04 -5.90
C GLN A 129 18.53 14.54 -5.82
N GLN A 130 17.41 14.11 -6.38
CA GLN A 130 16.99 12.72 -6.38
C GLN A 130 17.28 12.11 -7.75
N GLU A 131 17.97 10.96 -7.74
CA GLU A 131 18.07 10.13 -8.94
C GLU A 131 16.67 9.65 -9.35
N PRO A 132 16.34 9.65 -10.65
CA PRO A 132 15.05 9.19 -11.11
C PRO A 132 14.97 7.67 -11.10
N LYS A 133 14.98 7.07 -9.91
CA LYS A 133 14.87 5.62 -9.70
C LYS A 133 13.89 5.34 -8.57
N SER A 134 13.15 4.25 -8.71
CA SER A 134 12.19 3.80 -7.72
C SER A 134 12.07 2.29 -7.77
N THR A 135 11.39 1.75 -6.77
CA THR A 135 11.08 0.33 -6.72
C THR A 135 9.60 0.13 -6.40
N LEU A 136 9.02 -0.88 -7.03
CA LEU A 136 7.79 -1.51 -6.55
C LEU A 136 8.19 -2.83 -5.89
N LEU A 137 7.42 -3.27 -4.90
CA LEU A 137 7.55 -4.61 -4.34
C LEU A 137 6.33 -5.42 -4.73
N HIS A 138 6.57 -6.66 -5.12
CA HIS A 138 5.52 -7.66 -5.26
C HIS A 138 5.73 -8.74 -4.20
N VAL A 139 4.67 -9.11 -3.49
CA VAL A 139 4.68 -10.22 -2.55
C VAL A 139 3.72 -11.28 -3.07
N ASP A 140 4.27 -12.43 -3.46
CA ASP A 140 3.48 -13.54 -3.96
C ASP A 140 2.64 -14.20 -2.87
N ARG A 141 1.72 -15.10 -3.27
CA ARG A 141 0.84 -15.82 -2.33
C ARG A 141 1.54 -16.77 -1.36
N ASN A 142 2.84 -16.99 -1.50
CA ASN A 142 3.67 -17.78 -0.57
C ASN A 142 4.51 -16.88 0.35
N GLY A 143 4.41 -15.56 0.21
CA GLY A 143 5.19 -14.58 0.97
C GLY A 143 6.56 -14.27 0.37
N THR A 144 6.85 -14.76 -0.84
CA THR A 144 8.08 -14.42 -1.56
C THR A 144 7.99 -12.98 -2.03
N MET A 145 8.99 -12.19 -1.66
CA MET A 145 9.08 -10.78 -2.03
C MET A 145 10.03 -10.58 -3.20
N THR A 146 9.56 -9.89 -4.22
CA THR A 146 10.33 -9.50 -5.41
C THR A 146 10.39 -7.99 -5.51
N THR A 147 11.59 -7.44 -5.65
CA THR A 147 11.80 -6.01 -5.89
C THR A 147 11.84 -5.76 -7.40
N ILE A 148 10.95 -4.90 -7.87
CA ILE A 148 10.81 -4.54 -9.28
C ILE A 148 11.38 -3.14 -9.47
N PRO A 149 12.51 -2.98 -10.17
CA PRO A 149 13.07 -1.66 -10.44
C PRO A 149 12.17 -0.90 -11.42
N VAL A 150 12.00 0.39 -11.16
CA VAL A 150 11.33 1.34 -12.06
C VAL A 150 12.34 2.40 -12.47
N ASP A 151 12.54 2.55 -13.78
CA ASP A 151 13.38 3.59 -14.36
C ASP A 151 12.64 4.93 -14.34
N GLY A 152 12.68 5.58 -13.18
CA GLY A 152 12.02 6.84 -12.87
C GLY A 152 11.53 6.92 -11.42
N ILE A 153 11.00 8.08 -11.04
CA ILE A 153 10.36 8.32 -9.75
C ILE A 153 8.88 7.98 -9.84
N VAL A 154 8.46 6.91 -9.18
CA VAL A 154 7.03 6.62 -8.99
C VAL A 154 6.45 7.70 -8.09
N TRP A 155 5.53 8.51 -8.63
CA TRP A 155 4.91 9.63 -7.91
C TRP A 155 3.41 9.43 -7.67
N HIS A 156 2.76 8.59 -8.48
CA HIS A 156 1.36 8.24 -8.30
C HIS A 156 1.09 6.79 -8.72
N THR A 157 0.17 6.15 -8.02
CA THR A 157 -0.25 4.76 -8.25
C THR A 157 -1.74 4.65 -8.01
N GLN A 158 -2.45 4.02 -8.94
CA GLN A 158 -3.89 3.81 -8.87
C GLN A 158 -4.21 2.41 -9.38
N ALA A 159 -4.98 1.64 -8.63
CA ALA A 159 -5.51 0.36 -9.07
C ALA A 159 -6.97 0.52 -9.48
N GLU A 160 -7.30 0.07 -10.68
CA GLU A 160 -8.64 0.17 -11.25
C GLU A 160 -8.87 -0.98 -12.25
N GLU A 161 -10.04 -1.60 -12.21
CA GLU A 161 -10.48 -2.63 -13.18
C GLU A 161 -9.42 -3.74 -13.43
N GLY A 162 -8.77 -4.23 -12.38
CA GLY A 162 -7.74 -5.27 -12.50
C GLY A 162 -6.45 -4.82 -13.17
N THR A 163 -6.19 -3.51 -13.17
CA THR A 163 -4.96 -2.90 -13.68
C THR A 163 -4.36 -1.98 -12.63
N LEU A 164 -3.05 -2.11 -12.39
CA LEU A 164 -2.28 -1.14 -11.63
C LEU A 164 -1.67 -0.13 -12.60
N PHE A 165 -2.12 1.12 -12.52
CA PHE A 165 -1.53 2.26 -13.21
C PHE A 165 -0.47 2.93 -12.34
N VAL A 166 0.69 3.19 -12.93
CA VAL A 166 1.84 3.78 -12.25
C VAL A 166 2.29 4.99 -13.05
N SER A 167 2.25 6.18 -12.44
CA SER A 167 2.79 7.39 -13.05
C SER A 167 4.23 7.61 -12.59
N VAL A 168 5.10 7.87 -13.56
CA VAL A 168 6.55 7.89 -13.37
C VAL A 168 7.13 9.18 -13.92
N HIS A 169 7.86 9.91 -13.07
CA HIS A 169 8.72 11.01 -13.50
C HIS A 169 10.08 10.46 -13.94
N HIS A 170 10.56 10.85 -15.11
CA HIS A 170 11.82 10.33 -15.65
C HIS A 170 12.54 11.38 -16.49
N GLU A 171 13.74 11.05 -16.95
CA GLU A 171 14.49 11.90 -17.87
C GLU A 171 13.79 11.99 -19.26
N PRO A 172 13.85 13.13 -19.96
CA PRO A 172 14.58 14.34 -19.58
C PRO A 172 13.86 15.16 -18.50
N TRP A 173 14.64 15.97 -17.77
CA TRP A 173 14.13 16.98 -16.85
C TRP A 173 14.63 18.37 -17.24
N ALA A 174 13.93 19.39 -16.76
CA ALA A 174 14.33 20.79 -16.90
C ALA A 174 14.12 21.54 -15.58
N ARG A 175 14.87 22.62 -15.39
CA ARG A 175 14.63 23.59 -14.31
C ARG A 175 13.81 24.74 -14.87
N VAL A 176 12.66 24.98 -14.27
CA VAL A 176 11.76 26.08 -14.65
C VAL A 176 11.73 27.09 -13.50
N LEU A 177 11.77 28.37 -13.85
CA LEU A 177 11.65 29.45 -12.87
C LEU A 177 10.37 29.27 -12.06
N VAL A 178 10.47 29.39 -10.75
CA VAL A 178 9.32 29.35 -9.86
C VAL A 178 8.54 30.64 -10.07
N ASP A 179 7.29 30.50 -10.51
CA ASP A 179 6.36 31.61 -10.57
C ASP A 179 5.83 31.90 -9.15
N TYR A 180 6.03 33.13 -8.70
CA TYR A 180 5.61 33.62 -7.39
C TYR A 180 4.28 34.41 -7.45
N GLY A 181 3.72 34.60 -8.65
CA GLY A 181 2.57 35.49 -8.87
C GLY A 181 2.86 36.90 -8.34
N ASP A 182 1.92 37.45 -7.58
CA ASP A 182 2.07 38.78 -6.94
C ASP A 182 3.00 38.78 -5.72
N THR A 183 3.51 37.62 -5.31
CA THR A 183 4.40 37.52 -4.16
C THR A 183 5.80 37.97 -4.56
N PRO A 184 6.44 38.89 -3.82
CA PRO A 184 7.81 39.28 -4.12
C PRO A 184 8.75 38.06 -4.03
N PRO A 185 9.74 37.95 -4.93
CA PRO A 185 10.68 36.83 -4.92
C PRO A 185 11.45 36.78 -3.59
N PRO A 186 11.81 35.57 -3.11
CA PRO A 186 12.48 35.42 -1.83
C PRO A 186 13.84 36.13 -1.80
N SER A 187 14.24 36.58 -0.62
CA SER A 187 15.57 37.16 -0.41
C SER A 187 16.66 36.15 -0.81
N GLY A 188 17.48 36.53 -1.80
CA GLY A 188 18.48 35.66 -2.43
C GLY A 188 18.19 35.24 -3.88
N GLY A 189 17.23 35.89 -4.55
CA GLY A 189 17.04 35.83 -6.00
C GLY A 189 16.18 34.66 -6.48
N ASP A 190 16.16 34.50 -7.80
CA ASP A 190 15.37 33.51 -8.54
C ASP A 190 15.54 32.10 -7.99
N ARG A 191 14.44 31.34 -8.01
CA ARG A 191 14.45 29.91 -7.70
C ARG A 191 13.91 29.13 -8.86
N TYR A 192 14.45 27.94 -9.05
CA TYR A 192 14.05 27.03 -10.10
C TYR A 192 13.60 25.72 -9.50
N ARG A 193 12.43 25.26 -9.91
CA ARG A 193 11.92 23.91 -9.58
C ARG A 193 12.29 22.95 -10.70
N VAL A 194 12.56 21.70 -10.34
CA VAL A 194 12.65 20.63 -11.35
C VAL A 194 11.25 20.32 -11.91
N VAL A 195 11.18 20.15 -13.22
CA VAL A 195 10.03 19.60 -13.95
C VAL A 195 10.55 18.40 -14.72
N TRP A 196 9.96 17.25 -14.47
CA TRP A 196 10.32 15.99 -15.11
C TRP A 196 9.42 15.69 -16.29
N ALA A 197 9.91 14.92 -17.27
CA ALA A 197 9.03 14.20 -18.18
C ALA A 197 8.19 13.18 -17.38
N ASN A 198 6.99 12.87 -17.87
CA ASN A 198 6.05 11.98 -17.19
C ASN A 198 5.52 10.93 -18.16
N SER A 199 5.52 9.67 -17.71
CA SER A 199 4.95 8.53 -18.43
C SER A 199 4.04 7.71 -17.52
N GLY A 200 3.08 7.02 -18.13
CA GLY A 200 2.24 6.03 -17.45
C GLY A 200 2.69 4.62 -17.80
N LEU A 201 2.86 3.78 -16.79
CA LEU A 201 3.01 2.33 -16.92
C LEU A 201 1.72 1.65 -16.45
N SER A 202 1.40 0.49 -17.02
CA SER A 202 0.29 -0.33 -16.58
C SER A 202 0.73 -1.77 -16.38
N VAL A 203 0.23 -2.38 -15.30
CA VAL A 203 0.44 -3.79 -14.97
C VAL A 203 -0.91 -4.46 -14.85
N ARG A 204 -1.11 -5.54 -15.61
CA ARG A 204 -2.31 -6.37 -15.55
C ARG A 204 -2.27 -7.25 -14.30
N LEU A 205 -3.31 -7.17 -13.47
CA LEU A 205 -3.41 -7.90 -12.21
C LEU A 205 -4.15 -9.23 -12.35
N ASP A 206 -4.76 -9.50 -13.51
CA ASP A 206 -5.50 -10.71 -13.88
C ASP A 206 -4.61 -11.76 -14.57
N THR A 207 -3.47 -11.34 -15.10
CA THR A 207 -2.45 -12.22 -15.66
C THR A 207 -1.37 -12.46 -14.62
N ARG A 208 -0.98 -13.73 -14.40
CA ARG A 208 0.22 -14.01 -13.61
C ARG A 208 1.41 -13.32 -14.28
N THR A 209 2.05 -12.41 -13.56
CA THR A 209 3.28 -11.79 -14.05
C THR A 209 4.30 -12.92 -14.27
N PRO A 210 4.85 -13.11 -15.49
CA PRO A 210 5.89 -14.09 -15.68
C PRO A 210 7.09 -13.67 -14.84
N MET A 211 7.45 -14.49 -13.85
CA MET A 211 8.67 -14.31 -13.09
C MET A 211 9.86 -14.50 -14.06
N PRO A 212 10.82 -13.55 -14.12
CA PRO A 212 12.04 -13.72 -14.89
C PRO A 212 12.93 -14.86 -14.36
#